data_AF-A0A6V8P0J8-F1
#
_entry.id   AF-A0A6V8P0J8-F1
#
_cell.length_a   1.000
_cell.length_b   1.000
_cell.length_c   1.000
_cell.angle_alpha   90.00
_cell.angle_beta   90.00
_cell.angle_gamma   90.00
#
_symmetry.space_group_name_H-M   'P 1'
#
loop_
_entity.id
_entity.type
_entity.pdbx_description
1 polymer ?
#
loop_
_entity_poly.entity_id
_entity_poly.type
_entity_poly.pdbx_seq_one_letter_code
_entity_poly.pdbx_strand_id
1 'polypeptide(L)'
;HASLKDTEAMIVFDAHRSNSREIAESSVGRVKIVFTRSGQSADQFIERYIYEYRGERRIFVVTSDYAQQKMIFGKGVYRKPPQEMIREMRNTEKEMREKIAHYQPGPFPLSGRVDSGVRARLEDMRRAKKFNRGEE
;
A
#
# COMPACT_ATOMS: atom_id res chain seq x y z
N HIS A 1 4.51 -3.02 1.75
CA HIS A 1 4.39 -4.07 0.72
C HIS A 1 4.58 -3.52 -0.69
N ALA A 2 3.70 -2.62 -1.19
CA ALA A 2 3.79 -2.06 -2.56
C ALA A 2 5.18 -1.48 -2.92
N SER A 3 5.72 -0.62 -2.06
CA SER A 3 7.07 -0.06 -2.23
C SER A 3 8.20 -1.10 -2.25
N LEU A 4 7.99 -2.28 -1.68
CA LEU A 4 9.03 -3.31 -1.55
C LEU A 4 9.01 -4.30 -2.69
N LYS A 5 7.86 -4.41 -3.36
CA LYS A 5 7.64 -5.25 -4.54
C LYS A 5 7.65 -4.41 -5.83
N ASP A 6 7.96 -3.12 -5.74
CA ASP A 6 7.89 -2.16 -6.85
C ASP A 6 6.54 -2.18 -7.60
N THR A 7 5.44 -2.29 -6.83
CA THR A 7 4.08 -2.30 -7.37
C THR A 7 3.32 -1.03 -7.01
N GLU A 8 2.30 -0.72 -7.80
CA GLU A 8 1.25 0.23 -7.44
C GLU A 8 0.09 -0.53 -6.80
N ALA A 9 -0.43 -0.02 -5.69
CA ALA A 9 -1.61 -0.58 -5.04
C ALA A 9 -2.76 0.41 -5.15
N MET A 10 -3.96 -0.10 -5.43
CA MET A 10 -5.19 0.68 -5.42
C MET A 10 -6.18 0.01 -4.46
N ILE A 11 -6.71 0.79 -3.52
CA ILE A 11 -7.78 0.37 -2.62
C ILE A 11 -9.04 1.08 -3.06
N VAL A 12 -10.08 0.32 -3.39
CA VAL A 12 -11.37 0.85 -3.85
C VAL A 12 -12.42 0.61 -2.77
N PHE A 13 -13.04 1.68 -2.29
CA PHE A 13 -14.11 1.64 -1.32
C PHE A 13 -15.45 1.98 -1.98
N ASP A 14 -16.50 1.26 -1.61
CA ASP A 14 -17.86 1.57 -2.05
C ASP A 14 -18.38 2.81 -1.31
N ALA A 15 -18.93 3.77 -2.05
CA ALA A 15 -19.53 4.98 -1.50
C ALA A 15 -20.97 4.80 -1.00
N HIS A 16 -21.28 3.64 -0.41
CA HIS A 16 -22.59 3.32 0.19
C HIS A 16 -23.16 4.36 1.17
N ARG A 17 -22.37 5.32 1.66
CA ARG A 17 -22.80 6.40 2.56
C ARG A 17 -22.49 7.82 2.08
N SER A 18 -21.95 8.00 0.87
CA SER A 18 -21.65 9.32 0.33
C SER A 18 -22.72 9.74 -0.69
N ASN A 19 -23.17 11.00 -0.60
CA ASN A 19 -23.97 11.64 -1.65
C ASN A 19 -23.07 12.26 -2.74
N SER A 20 -21.78 11.88 -2.81
CA SER A 20 -20.86 12.47 -3.79
C SER A 20 -21.20 11.95 -5.19
N ARG A 21 -21.35 12.88 -6.12
CA ARG A 21 -21.52 12.58 -7.56
C ARG A 21 -20.18 12.27 -8.24
N GLU A 22 -19.08 12.61 -7.58
CA GLU A 22 -17.71 12.47 -8.06
C GLU A 22 -16.97 11.36 -7.32
N ILE A 23 -15.97 10.80 -8.01
CA ILE A 23 -14.99 9.86 -7.44
C ILE A 23 -14.01 10.68 -6.61
N ALA A 24 -13.78 10.28 -5.36
CA ALA A 24 -12.75 10.89 -4.54
C ALA A 24 -11.49 10.03 -4.56
N GLU A 25 -10.34 10.66 -4.82
CA GLU A 25 -9.05 9.99 -4.88
C GLU A 25 -8.08 10.60 -3.86
N SER A 26 -7.35 9.77 -3.15
CA SER A 26 -6.21 10.17 -2.33
C SER A 26 -5.05 9.21 -2.54
N SER A 27 -3.85 9.60 -2.11
CA SER A 27 -2.65 8.76 -2.29
C SER A 27 -1.72 8.86 -1.10
N VAL A 28 -1.18 7.72 -0.67
CA VAL A 28 -0.17 7.60 0.37
C VAL A 28 0.99 6.77 -0.19
N GLY A 29 2.06 7.45 -0.60
CA GLY A 29 3.16 6.82 -1.31
C GLY A 29 2.70 6.14 -2.60
N ARG A 30 2.87 4.82 -2.71
CA ARG A 30 2.46 4.02 -3.88
C ARG A 30 1.08 3.39 -3.75
N VAL A 31 0.28 3.84 -2.77
CA VAL A 31 -1.07 3.36 -2.53
C VAL A 31 -2.05 4.45 -2.93
N LYS A 32 -2.86 4.20 -3.95
CA LYS A 32 -4.00 5.02 -4.35
C LYS A 32 -5.23 4.54 -3.61
N ILE A 33 -6.00 5.45 -3.02
CA ILE A 33 -7.28 5.17 -2.37
C ILE A 33 -8.35 5.84 -3.21
N VAL A 34 -9.34 5.06 -3.63
CA VAL A 34 -10.44 5.50 -4.48
C VAL A 34 -11.74 5.21 -3.74
N PHE A 35 -12.58 6.23 -3.61
CA PHE A 35 -13.97 6.08 -3.19
C PHE A 35 -14.84 6.21 -4.43
N THR A 36 -15.70 5.22 -4.68
CA THR A 36 -16.60 5.27 -5.83
C THR A 36 -17.58 6.45 -5.70
N ARG A 37 -18.29 6.78 -6.78
CA ARG A 37 -19.40 7.74 -6.72
C ARG A 37 -20.69 7.04 -6.29
N SER A 38 -21.66 7.80 -5.81
CA SER A 38 -23.00 7.27 -5.50
C SER A 38 -23.60 6.55 -6.71
N GLY A 39 -24.14 5.35 -6.49
CA GLY A 39 -24.72 4.49 -7.52
C GLY A 39 -23.73 3.69 -8.37
N GLN A 40 -22.43 3.71 -8.04
CA GLN A 40 -21.41 2.84 -8.64
C GLN A 40 -20.75 1.97 -7.56
N SER A 41 -20.79 0.65 -7.72
CA SER A 41 -20.12 -0.25 -6.78
C SER A 41 -18.60 -0.31 -7.01
N ALA A 42 -17.86 -0.73 -5.98
CA ALA A 42 -16.43 -0.97 -6.11
C ALA A 42 -16.10 -1.97 -7.24
N ASP A 43 -16.90 -3.03 -7.37
CA ASP A 43 -16.73 -4.04 -8.42
C ASP A 43 -16.87 -3.43 -9.82
N GLN A 44 -17.92 -2.62 -10.05
CA GLN A 44 -18.12 -1.92 -11.33
C GLN A 44 -16.96 -0.96 -11.67
N PHE A 45 -16.40 -0.29 -10.66
CA PHE A 45 -15.22 0.54 -10.86
C PHE A 45 -14.01 -0.29 -11.27
N ILE A 46 -13.75 -1.40 -10.57
CA ILE A 46 -12.63 -2.31 -10.85
C ILE A 46 -12.76 -2.93 -12.24
N GLU A 47 -13.96 -3.36 -12.64
CA GLU A 47 -14.21 -3.90 -13.98
C GLU A 47 -13.89 -2.89 -15.08
N ARG A 48 -14.34 -1.64 -14.92
CA ARG A 48 -14.04 -0.56 -15.87
C ARG A 48 -12.53 -0.28 -15.93
N TYR A 49 -11.88 -0.22 -14.78
CA TYR A 49 -10.44 -0.02 -14.70
C TYR A 49 -9.67 -1.15 -15.41
N ILE A 50 -10.05 -2.39 -15.18
CA ILE A 50 -9.45 -3.54 -15.87
C ILE A 50 -9.66 -3.44 -17.38
N TYR A 51 -10.87 -3.11 -17.83
CA TYR A 51 -11.17 -2.99 -19.24
C TYR A 51 -10.23 -1.99 -19.94
N GLU A 52 -9.95 -0.87 -19.28
CA GLU A 52 -9.07 0.20 -19.78
C GLU A 52 -7.59 -0.20 -19.79
N TYR A 53 -7.10 -0.89 -18.74
CA TYR A 53 -5.66 -1.10 -18.53
C TYR A 53 -5.15 -2.55 -18.75
N ARG A 54 -6.02 -3.53 -19.07
CA ARG A 54 -5.66 -4.96 -19.20
C ARG A 54 -4.61 -5.31 -20.26
N GLY A 55 -4.21 -4.37 -21.13
CA GLY A 55 -3.17 -4.55 -22.14
C GLY A 55 -1.80 -3.96 -21.79
N GLU A 56 -1.75 -3.05 -20.81
CA GLU A 56 -0.56 -2.25 -20.52
C GLU A 56 0.27 -2.83 -19.37
N ARG A 57 -0.40 -3.51 -18.43
CA ARG A 57 0.22 -4.02 -17.21
C ARG A 57 -0.49 -5.26 -16.69
N ARG A 58 0.22 -6.01 -15.84
CA ARG A 58 -0.38 -7.10 -15.07
C ARG A 58 -1.22 -6.51 -13.92
N ILE A 59 -2.49 -6.85 -13.87
CA ILE A 59 -3.43 -6.39 -12.84
C ILE A 59 -3.76 -7.58 -11.94
N PHE A 60 -3.56 -7.41 -10.64
CA PHE A 60 -3.96 -8.39 -9.63
C PHE A 60 -5.13 -7.83 -8.84
N VAL A 61 -6.25 -8.54 -8.81
CA VAL A 61 -7.43 -8.15 -8.03
C VAL A 61 -7.55 -9.04 -6.81
N VAL A 62 -7.64 -8.40 -5.65
CA VAL A 62 -7.75 -9.06 -4.35
C VAL A 62 -9.19 -8.94 -3.85
N THR A 63 -9.94 -10.04 -3.85
CA THR A 63 -11.36 -10.06 -3.42
C THR A 63 -11.78 -11.40 -2.82
N SER A 64 -12.64 -11.36 -1.80
CA SER A 64 -13.28 -12.51 -1.14
C SER A 64 -14.48 -13.04 -1.94
N ASP A 65 -15.29 -12.16 -2.53
CA ASP A 65 -16.62 -12.48 -3.07
C ASP A 65 -16.60 -12.78 -4.57
N TYR A 66 -15.53 -13.45 -4.98
CA TYR A 66 -15.23 -13.82 -6.36
C TYR A 66 -16.32 -14.67 -7.04
N ALA A 67 -17.14 -15.39 -6.26
CA ALA A 67 -18.15 -16.30 -6.79
C ALA A 67 -19.34 -15.58 -7.45
N GLN A 68 -19.57 -14.29 -7.16
CA GLN A 68 -20.80 -13.59 -7.57
C GLN A 68 -20.67 -12.80 -8.88
N GLN A 69 -19.47 -12.53 -9.41
CA GLN A 69 -19.32 -11.84 -10.68
C GLN A 69 -18.23 -12.43 -11.59
N LYS A 70 -18.58 -12.46 -12.88
CA LYS A 70 -17.73 -12.75 -14.03
C LYS A 70 -16.68 -11.65 -14.18
N MET A 71 -15.68 -11.57 -13.30
CA MET A 71 -14.47 -10.83 -13.64
C MET A 71 -13.99 -11.37 -15.00
N ILE A 72 -14.05 -10.54 -16.04
CA ILE A 72 -13.68 -10.94 -17.39
C ILE A 72 -12.17 -11.12 -17.39
N PHE A 73 -11.72 -12.34 -17.14
CA PHE A 73 -10.31 -12.72 -17.22
C PHE A 73 -9.86 -12.61 -18.67
N GLY A 74 -9.16 -11.51 -18.96
CA GLY A 74 -8.38 -11.35 -20.16
C GLY A 74 -6.90 -11.65 -19.88
N LYS A 75 -6.09 -11.73 -20.94
CA LYS A 75 -4.63 -11.71 -20.81
C LYS A 75 -4.22 -10.52 -19.93
N GLY A 76 -3.38 -10.76 -18.92
CA GLY A 76 -2.86 -9.70 -18.06
C GLY A 76 -3.63 -9.44 -16.77
N VAL A 77 -4.79 -10.10 -16.54
CA VAL A 77 -5.61 -9.89 -15.33
C VAL A 77 -5.65 -11.17 -14.51
N TYR A 78 -5.31 -11.07 -13.23
CA TYR A 78 -5.18 -12.20 -12.31
C TYR A 78 -5.98 -11.95 -11.04
N ARG A 79 -6.65 -12.99 -10.53
CA ARG A 79 -7.26 -12.95 -9.21
C ARG A 79 -6.26 -13.44 -8.18
N LYS A 80 -6.12 -12.70 -7.08
CA LYS A 80 -5.33 -13.07 -5.92
C LYS A 80 -6.25 -13.20 -4.70
N PRO A 81 -6.36 -14.36 -4.04
CA PRO A 81 -7.12 -14.50 -2.81
C PRO A 81 -6.62 -13.55 -1.70
N PRO A 82 -7.51 -12.97 -0.86
CA PRO A 82 -7.11 -12.11 0.25
C PRO A 82 -6.12 -12.79 1.21
N GLN A 83 -6.33 -14.08 1.49
CA GLN A 83 -5.43 -14.86 2.34
C GLN A 83 -4.02 -14.97 1.78
N GLU A 84 -3.87 -15.05 0.46
CA GLU A 84 -2.57 -15.09 -0.21
C GLU A 84 -1.87 -13.74 -0.08
N MET A 85 -2.58 -12.63 -0.35
CA MET A 85 -2.06 -11.28 -0.15
C MET A 85 -1.60 -11.04 1.29
N ILE A 86 -2.38 -11.49 2.28
CA ILE A 86 -2.02 -11.38 3.70
C ILE A 86 -0.73 -12.16 4.00
N ARG A 87 -0.58 -13.39 3.48
CA ARG A 87 0.64 -14.19 3.64
C ARG A 87 1.84 -13.50 3.01
N GLU A 88 1.70 -12.99 1.79
CA GLU A 88 2.77 -12.24 1.12
C GLU A 88 3.19 -10.98 1.87
N MET A 89 2.23 -10.23 2.41
CA MET A 89 2.51 -9.04 3.23
C MET A 89 3.31 -9.41 4.47
N ARG A 90 2.91 -10.47 5.20
CA ARG A 90 3.62 -10.96 6.39
C ARG A 90 5.04 -11.43 6.05
N ASN A 91 5.20 -12.18 4.97
CA ASN A 91 6.51 -12.63 4.52
C ASN A 91 7.40 -11.45 4.15
N THR A 92 6.86 -10.47 3.42
CA THR A 92 7.58 -9.23 3.07
C THR A 92 8.01 -8.45 4.32
N GLU A 93 7.16 -8.38 5.34
CA GLU A 93 7.50 -7.72 6.60
C GLU A 93 8.62 -8.46 7.34
N LYS A 94 8.55 -9.80 7.40
CA LYS A 94 9.57 -10.64 8.00
C LYS A 94 10.93 -10.47 7.29
N GLU A 95 10.95 -10.58 5.97
CA GLU A 95 12.15 -10.37 5.14
C GLU A 95 12.78 -9.00 5.41
N MET A 96 11.96 -7.95 5.57
CA MET A 96 12.47 -6.63 5.88
C MET A 96 13.04 -6.51 7.28
N ARG A 97 12.38 -7.12 8.26
CA ARG A 97 12.88 -7.15 9.64
C ARG A 97 14.24 -7.84 9.70
N GLU A 98 14.40 -8.95 8.97
CA GLU A 98 15.67 -9.67 8.85
C GLU A 98 16.74 -8.83 8.15
N LYS A 99 16.41 -8.17 7.02
CA LYS A 99 17.34 -7.27 6.31
C LYS A 99 17.82 -6.12 7.19
N ILE A 100 16.94 -5.51 7.97
CA ILE A 100 17.29 -4.43 8.90
C ILE A 100 18.14 -4.96 10.05
N ALA A 101 17.81 -6.14 10.60
CA ALA A 101 18.56 -6.74 11.70
C ALA A 101 20.00 -7.11 11.30
N HIS A 102 20.21 -7.55 10.06
CA HIS A 102 21.53 -7.90 9.53
C HIS A 102 22.20 -6.75 8.77
N TYR A 103 21.61 -5.55 8.80
CA TYR A 103 22.19 -4.38 8.14
C TYR A 103 23.46 -3.93 8.87
N GLN A 104 24.60 -4.15 8.22
CA GLN A 104 25.88 -3.59 8.63
C GLN A 104 26.04 -2.24 7.94
N PRO A 105 26.12 -1.11 8.68
CA PRO A 105 26.41 0.17 8.06
C PRO A 105 27.79 0.11 7.38
N GLY A 106 27.89 0.68 6.19
CA GLY A 106 29.18 0.81 5.50
C GLY A 106 30.20 1.62 6.30
N PRO A 107 31.48 1.63 5.88
CA PRO A 107 32.60 2.20 6.64
C PRO A 107 32.45 3.69 6.99
N PHE A 108 31.56 4.42 6.33
CA PHE A 108 31.26 5.82 6.60
C PHE A 108 29.75 6.04 6.83
N PRO A 109 29.20 5.69 8.00
CA PRO A 109 27.81 5.95 8.30
C PRO A 109 27.54 7.46 8.36
N LEU A 110 26.34 7.90 7.96
CA LEU A 110 25.93 9.30 8.07
C LEU A 110 26.10 9.85 9.49
N SER A 111 25.95 9.00 10.51
CA SER A 111 26.19 9.36 11.91
C SER A 111 27.63 9.79 12.22
N GLY A 112 28.61 9.37 11.41
CA GLY A 112 30.01 9.81 11.49
C GLY A 112 30.27 11.15 10.79
N ARG A 113 29.30 11.68 10.03
CA ARG A 113 29.37 12.99 9.37
C ARG A 113 28.56 14.08 10.08
N VAL A 114 27.79 13.69 11.09
CA VAL A 114 26.96 14.61 11.87
C VAL A 114 27.74 15.02 13.10
N ASP A 115 27.94 16.33 13.26
CA ASP A 115 28.58 16.91 14.44
C ASP A 115 27.86 16.52 15.74
N SER A 116 28.60 16.42 16.84
CA SER A 116 28.08 15.96 18.14
C SER A 116 26.90 16.79 18.63
N GLY A 117 26.86 18.09 18.37
CA GLY A 117 25.76 18.98 18.76
C GLY A 117 24.47 18.70 17.98
N VAL A 118 24.59 18.42 16.67
CA VAL A 118 23.44 18.06 15.83
C VAL A 118 22.93 16.67 16.22
N ARG A 119 23.85 15.75 16.56
CA ARG A 119 23.50 14.39 16.99
C ARG A 119 22.73 14.37 18.31
N ALA A 120 23.14 15.18 19.28
CA ALA A 120 22.43 15.33 20.55
C ALA A 120 21.00 15.86 20.32
N ARG A 121 20.87 16.92 19.51
CA ARG A 121 19.57 17.52 19.18
C ARG A 121 18.64 16.55 18.46
N LEU A 122 19.17 15.71 17.57
CA LEU A 122 18.40 14.65 16.90
C LEU A 122 17.96 13.53 17.86
N GLU A 123 18.78 13.16 18.85
CA GLU A 123 18.37 12.19 19.88
C GLU A 123 17.28 12.75 20.80
N ASP A 124 17.38 14.02 21.21
CA ASP A 124 16.34 14.67 22.02
C ASP A 124 14.99 14.70 21.27
N MET A 125 15.01 15.06 19.99
CA MET A 125 13.82 14.99 19.13
C MET A 125 13.28 13.56 19.01
N ARG A 126 14.15 12.56 18.86
CA ARG A 126 13.73 11.15 18.76
C ARG A 126 13.07 10.66 20.06
N ARG A 127 13.61 11.04 21.22
CA ARG A 127 13.07 10.68 22.54
C ARG A 127 11.74 11.37 22.81
N ALA A 128 11.64 12.68 22.52
CA ALA A 128 10.39 13.42 22.63
C ALA A 128 9.28 12.84 21.75
N LYS A 129 9.61 12.36 20.55
CA LYS A 129 8.63 11.75 19.63
C LYS A 129 8.17 10.34 20.05
N LYS A 130 8.97 9.60 20.82
CA LYS A 130 8.57 8.31 21.42
C LYS A 130 7.59 8.51 22.56
N PHE A 131 7.75 9.57 23.35
CA PHE A 131 6.83 9.94 24.42
C PHE A 131 5.42 10.25 23.87
N ASN A 132 5.35 11.01 22.77
CA ASN A 132 4.07 11.39 22.14
C ASN A 132 3.37 10.29 21.31
N ARG A 133 3.96 9.08 21.17
CA ARG A 133 3.36 7.95 20.44
C ARG A 133 2.90 6.81 21.36
N GLY A 134 3.00 6.99 22.68
CA GLY A 134 2.58 6.03 23.71
C GLY A 134 1.17 6.28 24.27
N GLU A 135 0.45 7.28 23.78
CA GLU A 135 -0.96 7.51 24.10
C GLU A 135 -1.77 7.51 22.79
N GLU A 136 -2.28 6.33 22.42
CA GLU A 136 -3.52 6.06 21.66
C GLU A 136 -3.70 4.54 21.49
#